data_AF-A0A9D2ULW7-F1
#
_entry.id   AF-A0A9D2ULW7-F1
#
_cell.length_a   1.000
_cell.length_b   1.000
_cell.length_c   1.000
_cell.angle_alpha   90.00
_cell.angle_beta   90.00
_cell.angle_gamma   90.00
#
_symmetry.space_group_name_H-M   'P 1'
#
loop_
_entity.id
_entity.type
_entity.pdbx_description
1 polymer ?
#
loop_
_entity_poly.entity_id
_entity_poly.type
_entity_poly.pdbx_seq_one_letter_code
_entity_poly.pdbx_strand_id
1 'polypeptide(L)'
;MRTRSITTIAIAGMLALSGCSGTNETDEPRPDDSASQSTDSAPNESASATTGDADESAEDPDDSSEEGSTAADGSADSTLTLDTGEKTVTIEPTDVYCSGEPGSLHHIIGKTDNELPLVKAEGTDFVMVKVGQGRPYKANNPKGVAIGDESVTFDGTELGSATLDGTMTCTDWED
;
A
#
# COMPACT_ATOMS: atom_id res chain seq x y z
N MET A 1 -44.49 4.28 -32.93
CA MET A 1 -45.20 4.89 -31.78
C MET A 1 -44.22 4.84 -30.61
N ARG A 2 -43.62 5.95 -30.17
CA ARG A 2 -44.13 6.87 -29.13
C ARG A 2 -44.35 6.21 -27.76
N THR A 3 -43.31 6.19 -26.94
CA THR A 3 -43.42 6.45 -25.50
C THR A 3 -42.14 7.14 -25.04
N ARG A 4 -42.22 8.44 -24.73
CA ARG A 4 -41.19 9.17 -23.99
C ARG A 4 -41.73 9.32 -22.56
N SER A 5 -40.95 8.93 -21.57
CA SER A 5 -41.19 9.31 -20.17
C SER A 5 -40.09 10.26 -19.74
N ILE A 6 -40.43 11.55 -19.70
CA ILE A 6 -39.62 12.60 -19.09
C ILE A 6 -40.27 12.87 -17.73
N THR A 7 -39.51 12.79 -16.64
CA THR A 7 -39.97 13.28 -15.34
C THR A 7 -38.81 13.89 -14.59
N THR A 8 -38.56 15.16 -14.93
CA THR A 8 -37.67 16.04 -14.18
C THR A 8 -38.33 16.41 -12.85
N ILE A 9 -37.71 16.08 -11.72
CA ILE A 9 -38.04 16.71 -10.43
C ILE A 9 -36.74 17.21 -9.81
N ALA A 10 -36.52 18.51 -9.93
CA ALA A 10 -35.48 19.20 -9.18
C ALA A 10 -35.98 19.47 -7.76
N ILE A 11 -35.21 19.09 -6.75
CA ILE A 11 -35.45 19.50 -5.36
C ILE A 11 -34.21 20.24 -4.87
N ALA A 12 -34.27 21.56 -4.87
CA ALA A 12 -33.33 22.39 -4.14
C ALA A 12 -33.74 22.41 -2.65
N GLY A 13 -32.81 22.11 -1.74
CA GLY A 13 -33.11 21.89 -0.32
C GLY A 13 -32.03 22.40 0.63
N MET A 14 -32.05 23.72 0.86
CA MET A 14 -31.54 24.48 2.02
C MET A 14 -30.17 24.15 2.66
N LEU A 15 -29.31 25.17 2.70
CA LEU A 15 -28.19 25.26 3.63
C LEU A 15 -28.66 25.36 5.10
N ALA A 16 -27.94 24.71 6.00
CA ALA A 16 -27.93 25.06 7.43
C ALA A 16 -26.48 25.03 7.96
N LEU A 17 -25.83 26.19 7.96
CA LEU A 17 -24.53 26.40 8.62
C LEU A 17 -24.79 26.68 10.11
N SER A 18 -24.71 25.66 10.95
CA SER A 18 -24.63 25.81 12.41
C SER A 18 -23.19 25.59 12.86
N GLY A 19 -22.41 26.68 12.91
CA GLY A 19 -21.10 26.66 13.55
C GLY A 19 -21.24 26.61 15.07
N CYS A 20 -20.49 25.74 15.72
CA CYS A 20 -20.20 25.84 17.14
C CYS A 20 -18.72 26.17 17.31
N SER A 21 -18.42 27.44 17.60
CA SER A 21 -17.12 27.86 18.09
C SER A 21 -16.87 27.25 19.46
N GLY A 22 -15.78 26.49 19.60
CA GLY A 22 -15.32 25.90 20.86
C GLY A 22 -13.90 26.38 21.17
N THR A 23 -13.75 27.65 21.50
CA THR A 23 -12.46 28.20 21.98
C THR A 23 -12.35 27.96 23.48
N ASN A 24 -11.37 27.15 23.89
CA ASN A 24 -10.91 27.09 25.28
C ASN A 24 -9.37 27.10 25.28
N GLU A 25 -8.81 28.30 25.40
CA GLU A 25 -7.42 28.53 25.81
C GLU A 25 -7.34 28.61 27.35
N THR A 26 -6.11 28.66 27.91
CA THR A 26 -5.79 28.87 29.34
C THR A 26 -6.11 27.67 30.26
N ASP A 27 -5.27 27.18 31.19
CA ASP A 27 -3.83 27.22 31.53
C ASP A 27 -3.55 25.97 32.44
N GLU A 28 -2.39 25.61 33.01
CA GLU A 28 -1.07 26.21 33.27
C GLU A 28 0.02 25.07 33.18
N PRO A 29 1.35 25.31 33.27
CA PRO A 29 2.37 24.27 33.11
C PRO A 29 2.54 23.38 34.37
N ARG A 30 3.07 22.16 34.18
CA ARG A 30 3.72 21.42 35.26
C ARG A 30 5.24 21.57 35.17
N PRO A 31 5.94 21.75 36.30
CA PRO A 31 7.38 21.95 36.29
C PRO A 31 8.16 20.66 36.05
N ASP A 32 9.35 20.85 35.50
CA ASP A 32 10.50 19.94 35.52
C ASP A 32 10.88 19.55 36.96
N ASP A 33 11.42 18.35 37.17
CA ASP A 33 12.65 18.03 37.95
C ASP A 33 12.80 16.50 38.17
N SER A 34 14.03 16.06 38.54
CA SER A 34 14.41 14.72 39.03
C SER A 34 14.40 13.61 37.96
N ALA A 35 15.42 13.47 37.08
CA ALA A 35 16.89 13.49 37.24
C ALA A 35 17.53 12.18 37.75
N SER A 36 18.64 11.80 37.11
CA SER A 36 19.53 10.66 37.43
C SER A 36 18.95 9.26 37.12
N GLN A 37 19.74 8.23 36.81
CA GLN A 37 21.16 8.01 37.13
C GLN A 37 21.88 7.13 36.09
N SER A 38 23.18 7.34 35.91
CA SER A 38 24.05 6.63 34.97
C SER A 38 24.50 5.25 35.44
N THR A 39 24.63 4.30 34.51
CA THR A 39 25.64 3.23 34.43
C THR A 39 25.73 2.87 32.95
N ASP A 40 26.79 3.16 32.19
CA ASP A 40 28.20 2.78 32.37
C ASP A 40 28.42 1.27 32.41
N SER A 41 28.79 0.70 31.26
CA SER A 41 29.46 -0.59 31.10
C SER A 41 29.89 -0.77 29.64
N ALA A 42 31.14 -0.41 29.36
CA ALA A 42 31.91 -0.88 28.23
C ALA A 42 33.19 -1.56 28.78
N PRO A 43 34.01 -2.22 27.95
CA PRO A 43 33.73 -2.96 26.72
C PRO A 43 33.90 -4.48 26.97
N ASN A 44 33.55 -5.33 26.00
CA ASN A 44 34.06 -6.71 25.98
C ASN A 44 34.99 -6.91 24.77
N GLU A 45 36.29 -6.73 25.00
CA GLU A 45 37.31 -7.15 24.04
C GLU A 45 37.44 -8.68 24.09
N SER A 46 37.28 -9.34 22.95
CA SER A 46 37.80 -10.69 22.77
C SER A 46 38.49 -10.79 21.41
N ALA A 47 39.79 -10.50 21.44
CA ALA A 47 40.65 -10.75 20.30
C ALA A 47 40.79 -12.26 20.07
N SER A 48 40.68 -12.70 18.82
CA SER A 48 41.26 -13.95 18.36
C SER A 48 41.81 -13.74 16.96
N ALA A 49 43.08 -13.32 16.92
CA ALA A 49 43.85 -13.36 15.70
C ALA A 49 44.27 -14.81 15.42
N THR A 50 43.75 -15.39 14.34
CA THR A 50 44.29 -16.62 13.76
C THR A 50 44.87 -16.30 12.40
N THR A 51 46.17 -16.01 12.37
CA THR A 51 46.97 -16.00 11.15
C THR A 51 47.07 -17.44 10.63
N GLY A 52 46.38 -17.73 9.53
CA GLY A 52 46.55 -18.95 8.74
C GLY A 52 47.26 -18.57 7.43
N ASP A 53 48.43 -19.17 7.22
CA ASP A 53 49.28 -18.92 6.05
C ASP A 53 48.69 -19.50 4.75
N ALA A 54 49.27 -19.04 3.64
CA ALA A 54 48.89 -19.28 2.25
C ALA A 54 48.64 -20.74 1.83
N ASP A 55 47.82 -20.90 0.79
CA ASP A 55 48.18 -21.77 -0.34
C ASP A 55 47.73 -21.12 -1.67
N GLU A 56 48.59 -21.18 -2.68
CA GLU A 56 48.34 -20.64 -4.02
C GLU A 56 47.82 -21.75 -4.93
N SER A 57 46.60 -21.61 -5.48
CA SER A 57 46.23 -22.37 -6.67
C SER A 57 45.22 -21.61 -7.52
N ALA A 58 45.70 -21.04 -8.62
CA ALA A 58 44.87 -20.49 -9.67
C ALA A 58 44.38 -21.61 -10.60
N GLU A 59 43.07 -21.68 -10.85
CA GLU A 59 42.51 -22.12 -12.13
C GLU A 59 41.25 -21.29 -12.42
N ASP A 60 41.23 -20.57 -13.54
CA ASP A 60 40.09 -19.79 -14.04
C ASP A 60 39.07 -20.73 -14.72
N PRO A 61 37.81 -20.81 -14.25
CA PRO A 61 36.70 -21.29 -15.06
C PRO A 61 36.16 -20.14 -15.91
N ASP A 62 36.79 -19.91 -17.06
CA ASP A 62 36.27 -19.02 -18.12
C ASP A 62 35.08 -19.71 -18.83
N ASP A 63 33.96 -19.86 -18.10
CA ASP A 63 32.65 -20.25 -18.63
C ASP A 63 31.67 -19.11 -18.39
N SER A 64 31.81 -18.08 -19.23
CA SER A 64 30.78 -17.05 -19.41
C SER A 64 29.59 -17.65 -20.16
N SER A 65 28.90 -18.60 -19.53
CA SER A 65 27.52 -18.91 -19.89
C SER A 65 26.70 -17.65 -19.65
N GLU A 66 26.28 -17.00 -20.74
CA GLU A 66 25.26 -15.96 -20.72
C GLU A 66 23.92 -16.59 -20.30
N GLU A 67 23.78 -16.85 -19.00
CA GLU A 67 22.50 -17.06 -18.33
C GLU A 67 21.76 -15.71 -18.38
N GLY A 68 21.25 -15.41 -19.58
CA GLY A 68 20.55 -14.17 -19.85
C GLY A 68 19.42 -14.01 -18.85
N SER A 69 19.30 -12.81 -18.28
CA SER A 69 18.25 -12.47 -17.33
C SER A 69 16.89 -12.84 -17.91
N THR A 70 16.39 -14.01 -17.53
CA THR A 70 14.97 -14.31 -17.60
C THR A 70 14.31 -13.44 -16.56
N ALA A 71 14.09 -12.17 -16.93
CA ALA A 71 13.01 -11.38 -16.38
C ALA A 71 11.80 -12.31 -16.35
N ALA A 72 11.21 -12.50 -15.17
CA ALA A 72 10.05 -13.35 -15.00
C ALA A 72 8.86 -12.66 -15.67
N ASP A 73 8.75 -12.83 -16.98
CA ASP A 73 7.68 -12.35 -17.85
C ASP A 73 6.41 -13.19 -17.59
N GLY A 74 5.91 -13.03 -16.37
CA GLY A 74 4.98 -13.93 -15.69
C GLY A 74 4.27 -13.29 -14.50
N SER A 75 4.47 -11.99 -14.22
CA SER A 75 3.58 -11.20 -13.37
C SER A 75 2.17 -11.27 -13.97
N ALA A 76 1.27 -12.02 -13.33
CA ALA A 76 -0.10 -12.14 -13.78
C ALA A 76 -0.78 -10.76 -13.79
N ASP A 77 -1.37 -10.38 -14.92
CA ASP A 77 -1.93 -9.04 -15.17
C ASP A 77 -2.86 -8.60 -14.02
N SER A 78 -2.48 -7.52 -13.34
CA SER A 78 -3.27 -6.97 -12.25
C SER A 78 -4.61 -6.45 -12.77
N THR A 79 -5.71 -7.06 -12.33
CA THR A 79 -7.06 -6.67 -12.74
C THR A 79 -7.95 -6.49 -11.52
N LEU A 80 -8.54 -5.31 -11.41
CA LEU A 80 -9.44 -4.93 -10.33
C LEU A 80 -10.76 -4.40 -10.89
N THR A 81 -11.83 -4.59 -10.12
CA THR A 81 -13.17 -4.09 -10.40
C THR A 81 -13.67 -3.32 -9.17
N LEU A 82 -13.96 -2.04 -9.34
CA LEU A 82 -14.60 -1.21 -8.32
C LEU A 82 -16.06 -0.97 -8.71
N ASP A 83 -17.00 -1.54 -7.96
CA ASP A 83 -18.42 -1.19 -8.07
C ASP A 83 -18.78 -0.07 -7.10
N THR A 84 -19.37 1.02 -7.60
CA THR A 84 -19.75 2.19 -6.78
C THR A 84 -21.26 2.28 -6.55
N GLY A 85 -22.02 1.21 -6.81
CA GLY A 85 -23.49 1.18 -6.83
C GLY A 85 -24.16 1.96 -7.97
N GLU A 86 -23.51 3.00 -8.48
CA GLU A 86 -23.93 3.79 -9.65
C GLU A 86 -23.35 3.24 -10.96
N LYS A 87 -22.13 2.70 -10.90
CA LYS A 87 -21.41 2.12 -12.04
C LYS A 87 -20.30 1.20 -11.54
N THR A 88 -19.84 0.35 -12.43
CA THR A 88 -18.64 -0.47 -12.26
C THR A 88 -17.46 0.17 -13.01
N VAL A 89 -16.26 0.12 -12.45
CA VAL A 89 -15.02 0.65 -13.02
C VAL A 89 -13.96 -0.43 -12.99
N THR A 90 -13.51 -0.87 -14.17
CA THR A 90 -12.31 -1.70 -14.30
C THR A 90 -11.06 -0.85 -14.06
N ILE A 91 -10.10 -1.39 -13.34
CA ILE A 91 -8.80 -0.79 -13.07
C ILE A 91 -7.75 -1.85 -13.41
N GLU A 92 -6.82 -1.51 -14.29
CA GLU A 92 -5.73 -2.37 -14.77
C GLU A 92 -4.42 -1.66 -14.39
N PRO A 93 -3.85 -1.91 -13.20
CA PRO A 93 -2.57 -1.34 -12.82
C PRO A 93 -1.43 -1.91 -13.68
N THR A 94 -0.66 -1.02 -14.29
CA THR A 94 0.57 -1.33 -15.03
C THR A 94 1.78 -1.39 -14.10
N ASP A 95 1.77 -0.59 -13.04
CA ASP A 95 2.85 -0.45 -12.07
C ASP A 95 2.32 -0.78 -10.67
N VAL A 96 2.81 -1.85 -10.06
CA VAL A 96 2.41 -2.30 -8.72
C VAL A 96 3.64 -2.39 -7.82
N TYR A 97 3.80 -1.38 -6.98
CA TYR A 97 4.91 -1.25 -6.04
C TYR A 97 4.56 -1.94 -4.72
N CYS A 98 5.44 -2.81 -4.25
CA CYS A 98 5.28 -3.59 -3.02
C CYS A 98 6.41 -3.30 -2.01
N SER A 99 6.10 -3.37 -0.72
CA SER A 99 7.13 -3.31 0.34
C SER A 99 6.80 -4.20 1.53
N GLY A 100 7.84 -4.67 2.21
CA GLY A 100 7.80 -5.72 3.23
C GLY A 100 8.47 -7.01 2.76
N GLU A 101 8.28 -8.09 3.50
CA GLU A 101 8.74 -9.43 3.10
C GLU A 101 7.66 -10.14 2.27
N PRO A 102 8.03 -11.01 1.30
CA PRO A 102 7.06 -11.87 0.61
C PRO A 102 6.19 -12.65 1.59
N GLY A 103 4.87 -12.61 1.36
CA GLY A 103 3.87 -13.24 2.24
C GLY A 103 3.51 -12.40 3.48
N SER A 104 4.20 -11.27 3.69
CA SER A 104 3.99 -10.30 4.77
C SER A 104 4.05 -8.86 4.23
N LEU A 105 3.41 -8.63 3.06
CA LEU A 105 3.33 -7.32 2.41
C LEU A 105 2.78 -6.25 3.37
N HIS A 106 3.59 -5.23 3.65
CA HIS A 106 3.19 -4.07 4.43
C HIS A 106 2.40 -3.08 3.58
N HIS A 107 2.91 -2.71 2.41
CA HIS A 107 2.19 -1.86 1.45
C HIS A 107 2.17 -2.48 0.06
N ILE A 108 1.08 -2.22 -0.66
CA ILE A 108 0.98 -2.43 -2.11
C ILE A 108 0.29 -1.22 -2.75
N ILE A 109 0.85 -0.70 -3.84
CA ILE A 109 0.37 0.50 -4.54
C ILE A 109 0.30 0.23 -6.04
N GLY A 110 -0.90 0.03 -6.56
CA GLY A 110 -1.18 -0.08 -7.99
C GLY A 110 -1.49 1.27 -8.63
N LYS A 111 -0.85 1.56 -9.76
CA LYS A 111 -1.10 2.71 -10.64
C LYS A 111 -1.25 2.25 -12.10
N THR A 112 -1.93 3.04 -12.91
CA THR A 112 -1.95 2.89 -14.38
C THR A 112 -1.18 4.07 -14.99
N ASP A 113 -0.12 3.80 -15.75
CA ASP A 113 0.74 4.80 -16.42
C ASP A 113 1.26 5.92 -15.49
N ASN A 114 1.52 5.60 -14.22
CA ASN A 114 1.83 6.56 -13.15
C ASN A 114 0.76 7.66 -12.88
N GLU A 115 -0.45 7.52 -13.41
CA GLU A 115 -1.60 8.40 -13.18
C GLU A 115 -2.69 7.73 -12.31
N LEU A 116 -3.91 8.29 -12.30
CA LEU A 116 -5.09 7.63 -11.72
C LEU A 116 -5.72 6.70 -12.77
N PRO A 117 -6.22 5.51 -12.41
CA PRO A 117 -6.57 5.10 -11.05
C PRO A 117 -5.39 4.73 -10.14
N LEU A 118 -5.50 5.12 -8.87
CA LEU A 118 -4.58 4.71 -7.80
C LEU A 118 -5.31 3.74 -6.87
N VAL A 119 -4.71 2.59 -6.60
CA VAL A 119 -5.13 1.64 -5.58
C VAL A 119 -4.00 1.50 -4.56
N LYS A 120 -4.33 1.53 -3.28
CA LYS A 120 -3.39 1.29 -2.17
C LYS A 120 -3.99 0.33 -1.17
N ALA A 121 -3.22 -0.64 -0.71
CA ALA A 121 -3.48 -1.33 0.55
C ALA A 121 -2.28 -1.21 1.50
N GLU A 122 -2.57 -1.20 2.80
CA GLU A 122 -1.60 -1.28 3.89
C GLU A 122 -1.97 -2.54 4.70
N GLY A 123 -1.33 -3.67 4.35
CA GLY A 123 -1.70 -5.01 4.81
C GLY A 123 -3.22 -5.25 4.79
N THR A 124 -3.77 -5.61 5.95
CA THR A 124 -5.23 -5.71 6.17
C THR A 124 -5.80 -4.51 6.94
N ASP A 125 -4.97 -3.50 7.26
CA ASP A 125 -5.33 -2.37 8.13
C ASP A 125 -6.01 -1.23 7.37
N PHE A 126 -5.71 -1.06 6.09
CA PHE A 126 -6.26 0.02 5.27
C PHE A 126 -6.30 -0.34 3.79
N VAL A 127 -7.38 0.04 3.09
CA VAL A 127 -7.46 -0.01 1.61
C VAL A 127 -8.09 1.28 1.09
N MET A 128 -7.59 1.77 -0.04
CA MET A 128 -8.02 3.00 -0.68
C MET A 128 -7.97 2.91 -2.20
N VAL A 129 -9.02 3.40 -2.87
CA VAL A 129 -9.11 3.47 -4.33
C VAL A 129 -9.51 4.88 -4.79
N LYS A 130 -8.78 5.44 -5.75
CA LYS A 130 -9.01 6.75 -6.32
C LYS A 130 -9.01 6.68 -7.85
N VAL A 131 -10.20 6.66 -8.44
CA VAL A 131 -10.43 6.57 -9.91
C VAL A 131 -10.47 7.92 -10.64
N GLY A 132 -10.20 9.04 -9.97
CA GLY A 132 -10.27 10.37 -10.59
C GLY A 132 -10.24 11.53 -9.58
N GLN A 133 -10.69 12.71 -10.00
CA GLN A 133 -10.64 13.95 -9.19
C GLN A 133 -11.54 13.94 -7.94
N GLY A 134 -12.47 12.98 -7.82
CA GLY A 134 -13.33 12.81 -6.65
C GLY A 134 -12.59 12.44 -5.35
N ARG A 135 -13.36 12.32 -4.27
CA ARG A 135 -12.87 11.73 -3.02
C ARG A 135 -12.51 10.26 -3.25
N PRO A 136 -11.45 9.74 -2.61
CA PRO A 136 -11.15 8.32 -2.67
C PRO A 136 -12.19 7.50 -1.88
N TYR A 137 -12.46 6.30 -2.37
CA TYR A 137 -13.12 5.23 -1.61
C TYR A 137 -12.09 4.64 -0.66
N LYS A 138 -12.49 4.32 0.58
CA LYS A 138 -11.55 3.81 1.59
C LYS A 138 -12.25 3.05 2.71
N ALA A 139 -11.51 2.13 3.32
CA ALA A 139 -11.86 1.49 4.57
C ALA A 139 -10.64 1.36 5.49
N ASN A 140 -10.87 1.44 6.80
CA ASN A 140 -9.91 1.01 7.80
C ASN A 140 -10.35 -0.37 8.30
N ASN A 141 -9.42 -1.30 8.43
CA ASN A 141 -9.64 -2.71 8.77
C ASN A 141 -10.69 -3.37 7.84
N PRO A 142 -10.54 -3.25 6.49
CA PRO A 142 -11.43 -3.91 5.55
C PRO A 142 -11.43 -5.43 5.71
N LYS A 143 -12.56 -6.05 5.32
CA LYS A 143 -12.69 -7.49 5.14
C LYS A 143 -12.48 -7.83 3.66
N GLY A 144 -12.20 -9.10 3.37
CA GLY A 144 -12.03 -9.57 1.99
C GLY A 144 -10.64 -9.33 1.39
N VAL A 145 -9.69 -8.82 2.18
CA VAL A 145 -8.29 -8.67 1.77
C VAL A 145 -7.50 -9.92 2.14
N ALA A 146 -6.84 -10.54 1.17
CA ALA A 146 -5.91 -11.64 1.37
C ALA A 146 -4.52 -11.25 0.84
N ILE A 147 -3.51 -11.39 1.70
CA ILE A 147 -2.10 -11.16 1.36
C ILE A 147 -1.50 -12.51 0.92
N GLY A 148 -0.93 -12.54 -0.28
CA GLY A 148 -0.13 -13.65 -0.80
C GLY A 148 1.36 -13.30 -0.80
N ASP A 149 2.17 -14.18 -1.40
CA ASP A 149 3.63 -14.00 -1.44
C ASP A 149 4.04 -12.76 -2.24
N GLU A 150 3.43 -12.59 -3.41
CA GLU A 150 3.70 -11.56 -4.42
C GLU A 150 2.45 -10.78 -4.85
N SER A 151 1.35 -10.90 -4.11
CA SER A 151 0.05 -10.34 -4.51
C SER A 151 -0.88 -10.01 -3.35
N VAL A 152 -1.89 -9.18 -3.63
CA VAL A 152 -3.02 -8.92 -2.74
C VAL A 152 -4.33 -9.10 -3.51
N THR A 153 -5.16 -10.01 -3.01
CA THR A 153 -6.50 -10.29 -3.54
C THR A 153 -7.56 -9.56 -2.71
N PHE A 154 -8.55 -9.02 -3.40
CA PHE A 154 -9.74 -8.38 -2.85
C PHE A 154 -10.96 -9.21 -3.27
N ASP A 155 -11.73 -9.71 -2.31
CA ASP A 155 -12.97 -10.48 -2.50
C ASP A 155 -14.10 -9.78 -1.74
N GLY A 156 -14.98 -9.08 -2.44
CA GLY A 156 -16.08 -8.31 -1.85
C GLY A 156 -15.63 -7.22 -0.87
N THR A 157 -14.48 -6.57 -1.11
CA THR A 157 -13.87 -5.63 -0.15
C THR A 157 -14.63 -4.31 -0.07
N GLU A 158 -15.36 -4.07 1.02
CA GLU A 158 -16.17 -2.86 1.23
C GLU A 158 -15.29 -1.61 1.51
N LEU A 159 -15.35 -0.60 0.64
CA LEU A 159 -14.62 0.67 0.71
C LEU A 159 -15.54 1.87 0.95
N GLY A 160 -16.40 1.75 1.96
CA GLY A 160 -17.40 2.76 2.33
C GLY A 160 -18.72 2.54 1.61
N SER A 161 -18.89 3.12 0.41
CA SER A 161 -20.10 2.95 -0.42
C SER A 161 -19.81 2.25 -1.76
N ALA A 162 -18.66 1.58 -1.85
CA ALA A 162 -18.19 0.88 -3.03
C ALA A 162 -17.60 -0.47 -2.61
N THR A 163 -17.55 -1.42 -3.53
CA THR A 163 -16.95 -2.75 -3.34
C THR A 163 -15.80 -2.92 -4.31
N LEU A 164 -14.67 -3.45 -3.83
CA LEU A 164 -13.48 -3.76 -4.62
C LEU A 164 -13.28 -5.27 -4.71
N ASP A 165 -13.09 -5.75 -5.93
CA ASP A 165 -12.85 -7.14 -6.27
C ASP A 165 -11.63 -7.26 -7.20
N GLY A 166 -10.91 -8.37 -7.16
CA GLY A 166 -9.82 -8.70 -8.09
C GLY A 166 -8.48 -8.95 -7.39
N THR A 167 -7.36 -8.80 -8.10
CA THR A 167 -6.01 -9.02 -7.54
C THR A 167 -5.00 -8.03 -8.12
N MET A 168 -4.10 -7.55 -7.26
CA MET A 168 -2.88 -6.86 -7.66
C MET A 168 -1.69 -7.79 -7.42
N THR A 169 -0.85 -7.95 -8.43
CA THR A 169 0.41 -8.70 -8.41
C THR A 169 1.55 -7.69 -8.41
N CYS A 170 2.55 -7.86 -7.54
CA CYS A 170 3.73 -6.99 -7.50
C CYS A 170 4.48 -7.01 -8.84
N THR A 171 4.88 -5.83 -9.32
CA THR A 171 5.76 -5.67 -10.49
C THR A 171 7.11 -5.07 -10.11
N ASP A 172 7.19 -4.40 -8.95
CA ASP A 172 8.37 -3.72 -8.43
C ASP A 172 8.37 -3.80 -6.88
N TRP A 173 9.56 -3.84 -6.27
CA TRP A 173 9.71 -4.03 -4.82
C TRP A 173 10.63 -2.97 -4.23
N GLU A 174 10.22 -2.33 -3.13
CA GLU A 174 11.06 -1.39 -2.37
C GLU A 174 11.84 -2.16 -1.28
N ASP A 175 13.17 -2.17 -1.39
CA ASP A 175 14.14 -2.63 -0.37
C ASP A 175 14.20 -1.72 0.89
#